data_AF-A0A419JZQ4-F1
#
_entry.id   AF-A0A419JZQ4-F1
#
_cell.length_a   1.000
_cell.length_b   1.000
_cell.length_c   1.000
_cell.angle_alpha   90.00
_cell.angle_beta   90.00
_cell.angle_gamma   90.00
#
_symmetry.space_group_name_H-M   'P 1'
#
loop_
_entity.id
_entity.type
_entity.pdbx_description
1 polymer ?
#
loop_
_entity_poly.entity_id
_entity_poly.type
_entity_poly.pdbx_seq_one_letter_code
_entity_poly.pdbx_strand_id
1 'polypeptide(L)'
;MIFNEFTVFPAYEVMRLASSSMGVCFIIIITDGGWQNIDEAIPLLERTADLGHKIFIFQLPGGEYEDRIELMRRSPHIQVYKVERLEVDLQNLVLSGSVKMYRKFLT
;
A
#
# COMPACT_ATOMS: atom_id res chain seq x y z
N MET A 1 10.83 -29.10 -7.84
CA MET A 1 10.56 -27.66 -8.01
C MET A 1 10.04 -27.17 -6.67
N ILE A 2 10.76 -26.26 -6.02
CA ILE A 2 10.22 -25.55 -4.85
C ILE A 2 9.32 -24.47 -5.45
N PHE A 3 8.02 -24.54 -5.18
CA PHE A 3 7.11 -23.43 -5.50
C PHE A 3 7.57 -22.26 -4.66
N ASN A 4 8.31 -21.32 -5.23
CA ASN A 4 8.63 -20.06 -4.54
C ASN A 4 7.29 -19.41 -4.18
N GLU A 5 7.13 -19.10 -2.89
CA GLU A 5 5.90 -18.79 -2.15
C GLU A 5 5.29 -17.42 -2.52
N PHE A 6 5.26 -17.09 -3.80
CA PHE A 6 4.72 -15.83 -4.26
C PHE A 6 3.20 -15.90 -4.40
N THR A 7 2.53 -14.82 -4.03
CA THR A 7 1.08 -14.62 -4.17
C THR A 7 0.79 -13.72 -5.36
N VAL A 8 -0.32 -13.94 -6.08
CA VAL A 8 -0.82 -12.98 -7.06
C VAL A 8 -1.64 -11.92 -6.32
N PHE A 9 -1.20 -10.66 -6.36
CA PHE A 9 -1.93 -9.57 -5.72
C PHE A 9 -3.14 -9.14 -6.57
N PRO A 10 -4.35 -9.08 -6.00
CA PRO A 10 -5.58 -8.83 -6.75
C PRO A 10 -5.81 -7.33 -7.02
N ALA A 11 -4.87 -6.65 -7.69
CA ALA A 11 -4.92 -5.20 -7.92
C ALA A 11 -6.19 -4.73 -8.66
N TYR A 12 -6.66 -5.51 -9.64
CA TYR A 12 -7.89 -5.19 -10.37
C TYR A 12 -9.12 -5.15 -9.44
N GLU A 13 -9.20 -6.10 -8.50
CA GLU A 13 -10.32 -6.18 -7.57
C GLU A 13 -10.28 -5.02 -6.56
N VAL A 14 -9.10 -4.65 -6.09
CA VAL A 14 -8.91 -3.45 -5.25
C VAL A 14 -9.39 -2.20 -5.98
N MET A 15 -9.02 -2.03 -7.25
CA MET A 15 -9.47 -0.90 -8.07
C MET A 15 -11.00 -0.91 -8.27
N ARG A 16 -11.58 -2.09 -8.55
CA ARG A 16 -13.03 -2.26 -8.73
C ARG A 16 -13.80 -1.84 -7.46
N LEU A 17 -13.33 -2.31 -6.30
CA LEU A 17 -13.92 -1.97 -5.01
C LEU A 17 -13.79 -0.48 -4.69
N ALA A 18 -12.60 0.10 -4.88
CA ALA A 18 -12.36 1.52 -4.65
C ALA A 18 -13.25 2.42 -5.53
N SER A 19 -13.39 2.05 -6.81
CA SER A 19 -14.23 2.77 -7.78
C SER A 19 -15.73 2.72 -7.46
N SER A 20 -16.17 1.75 -6.65
CA SER A 20 -17.57 1.65 -6.20
C SER A 20 -17.89 2.53 -4.99
N SER A 21 -16.88 3.17 -4.39
CA SER A 21 -17.05 4.06 -3.25
C SER A 21 -17.37 5.49 -3.69
N MET A 22 -18.20 6.21 -2.93
CA MET A 22 -18.53 7.61 -3.21
C MET A 22 -17.46 8.60 -2.69
N GLY A 23 -16.33 8.13 -2.15
CA GLY A 23 -15.37 8.97 -1.45
C GLY A 23 -13.93 8.45 -1.53
N VAL A 24 -13.03 9.13 -0.81
CA VAL A 24 -11.63 8.72 -0.77
C VAL A 24 -11.47 7.46 0.08
N CYS A 25 -11.21 6.32 -0.56
CA CYS A 25 -10.74 5.11 0.11
C CYS A 25 -9.30 5.26 0.63
N PHE A 26 -9.08 4.78 1.85
CA PHE A 26 -7.76 4.51 2.42
C PHE A 26 -7.53 3.00 2.33
N ILE A 27 -6.67 2.60 1.41
CA ILE A 27 -6.38 1.21 1.07
C ILE A 27 -5.10 0.82 1.80
N ILE A 28 -5.23 -0.08 2.77
CA ILE A 28 -4.10 -0.60 3.57
C ILE A 28 -3.83 -2.02 3.11
N ILE A 29 -2.61 -2.26 2.65
CA ILE A 29 -2.15 -3.56 2.18
C ILE A 29 -1.08 -4.05 3.15
N ILE A 30 -1.30 -5.21 3.77
CA ILE A 30 -0.36 -5.82 4.71
C ILE A 30 0.28 -7.02 4.00
N THR A 31 1.59 -7.01 3.83
CA THR A 31 2.29 -8.01 3.03
C THR A 31 3.75 -8.17 3.47
N ASP A 32 4.34 -9.32 3.18
CA ASP A 32 5.78 -9.56 3.23
C ASP A 32 6.50 -9.15 1.92
N GLY A 33 5.76 -8.80 0.86
CA GLY A 33 6.30 -8.34 -0.43
C GLY A 33 6.36 -9.41 -1.52
N GLY A 34 5.92 -10.64 -1.25
CA GLY A 34 6.00 -11.77 -2.18
C GLY A 34 4.99 -11.75 -3.33
N TRP A 35 4.87 -10.65 -4.10
CA TRP A 35 3.86 -10.55 -5.17
C TRP A 35 4.40 -10.99 -6.52
N GLN A 36 3.79 -11.99 -7.19
CA GLN A 36 4.22 -12.44 -8.53
C GLN A 36 4.08 -11.37 -9.59
N ASN A 37 2.93 -10.68 -9.61
CA ASN A 37 2.49 -9.75 -10.64
C ASN A 37 2.81 -8.29 -10.30
N ILE A 38 3.98 -8.02 -9.72
CA ILE A 38 4.32 -6.67 -9.23
C ILE A 38 4.30 -5.60 -10.33
N ASP A 39 4.79 -5.95 -11.52
CA ASP A 39 4.85 -5.04 -12.67
C ASP A 39 3.45 -4.66 -13.20
N GLU A 40 2.44 -5.48 -12.91
CA GLU A 40 1.03 -5.18 -13.22
C GLU A 40 0.34 -4.48 -12.04
N ALA A 41 0.63 -4.95 -10.81
CA ALA A 41 -0.02 -4.48 -9.60
C ALA A 41 0.29 -3.01 -9.31
N ILE A 42 1.55 -2.58 -9.43
CA ILE A 42 1.96 -1.21 -9.13
C ILE A 42 1.23 -0.21 -10.03
N PRO A 43 1.24 -0.33 -11.38
CA PRO A 43 0.50 0.61 -12.24
C PRO A 43 -1.00 0.68 -11.94
N LEU A 44 -1.64 -0.42 -11.56
CA LEU A 44 -3.06 -0.43 -11.18
C LEU A 44 -3.32 0.27 -9.84
N LEU A 45 -2.42 0.11 -8.88
CA LEU A 45 -2.45 0.86 -7.63
C LEU A 45 -2.21 2.35 -7.89
N GLU A 46 -1.26 2.72 -8.74
CA GLU A 46 -1.03 4.13 -9.11
C GLU A 46 -2.26 4.77 -9.73
N ARG A 47 -2.92 4.11 -10.69
CA ARG A 47 -4.20 4.57 -11.25
C ARG A 47 -5.28 4.73 -10.18
N THR A 48 -5.34 3.80 -9.22
CA THR A 48 -6.27 3.89 -8.09
C THR A 48 -5.98 5.13 -7.24
N ALA A 49 -4.70 5.45 -7.01
CA ALA A 49 -4.31 6.65 -6.28
C ALA A 49 -4.56 7.96 -7.06
N ASP A 50 -4.44 7.94 -8.40
CA ASP A 50 -4.76 9.07 -9.28
C ASP A 50 -6.25 9.45 -9.23
N LEU A 51 -7.14 8.49 -8.95
CA LEU A 51 -8.56 8.74 -8.67
C LEU A 51 -8.81 9.40 -7.29
N GLY A 52 -7.75 9.71 -6.56
CA GLY A 52 -7.80 10.41 -5.27
C GLY A 52 -7.71 9.49 -4.06
N HIS A 53 -7.75 8.17 -4.24
CA HIS A 53 -7.57 7.19 -3.17
C HIS A 53 -6.16 7.24 -2.57
N LYS A 54 -6.00 6.66 -1.38
CA LYS A 54 -4.71 6.64 -0.65
C LYS A 54 -4.28 5.21 -0.41
N ILE A 55 -3.03 4.91 -0.74
CA ILE A 55 -2.50 3.54 -0.70
C ILE A 55 -1.34 3.49 0.28
N PHE A 56 -1.45 2.58 1.23
CA PHE A 56 -0.47 2.34 2.28
C PHE A 56 -0.10 0.86 2.26
N ILE A 57 1.20 0.57 2.21
CA ILE A 57 1.72 -0.79 2.29
C ILE A 57 2.44 -0.94 3.62
N PHE A 58 1.99 -1.88 4.43
CA PHE A 58 2.65 -2.31 5.66
C PHE A 58 3.45 -3.56 5.33
N GLN A 59 4.75 -3.37 5.18
CA GLN A 59 5.73 -4.42 4.95
C GLN A 59 6.03 -5.10 6.29
N LEU A 60 5.53 -6.32 6.46
CA LEU A 60 5.87 -7.18 7.59
C LEU A 60 7.22 -7.86 7.37
N PRO A 61 7.92 -8.28 8.44
CA PRO A 61 9.07 -9.17 8.33
C PRO A 61 8.62 -10.48 7.68
N GLY A 62 9.38 -10.97 6.70
CA GLY A 62 9.02 -12.16 5.92
C GLY A 62 10.12 -12.55 4.95
N GLY A 63 9.74 -13.20 3.84
CA GLY A 63 10.68 -13.68 2.81
C GLY A 63 11.58 -12.58 2.21
N GLU A 64 12.63 -13.00 1.53
CA GLU A 64 13.60 -12.10 0.89
C GLU A 64 13.05 -11.58 -0.46
N TYR A 65 12.30 -10.47 -0.41
CA TYR A 65 11.68 -9.81 -1.57
C TYR A 65 12.09 -8.34 -1.70
N GLU A 66 13.37 -8.03 -1.43
CA GLU A 66 13.87 -6.64 -1.42
C GLU A 66 13.69 -5.91 -2.75
N ASP A 67 13.93 -6.61 -3.86
CA ASP A 67 13.76 -6.10 -5.22
C ASP A 67 12.31 -5.62 -5.47
N ARG A 68 11.34 -6.41 -5.02
CA ARG A 68 9.92 -6.11 -5.16
C ARG A 68 9.49 -4.95 -4.27
N ILE A 69 9.92 -4.95 -3.02
CA ILE A 69 9.64 -3.85 -2.09
C ILE A 69 10.23 -2.54 -2.61
N GLU A 70 11.43 -2.57 -3.19
CA GLU A 70 12.05 -1.39 -3.77
C GLU A 70 11.25 -0.84 -4.95
N LEU A 71 10.68 -1.71 -5.80
CA LEU A 71 9.76 -1.27 -6.86
C LEU A 71 8.53 -0.55 -6.29
N MET A 72 7.95 -1.05 -5.20
CA MET A 72 6.82 -0.37 -4.54
C MET A 72 7.21 1.00 -3.97
N ARG A 73 8.41 1.11 -3.38
CA ARG A 73 8.93 2.36 -2.78
C ARG A 73 9.22 3.46 -3.80
N ARG A 74 9.50 3.09 -5.07
CA ARG A 74 9.76 4.06 -6.15
C ARG A 74 8.52 4.85 -6.55
N SER A 75 7.32 4.33 -6.29
CA SER A 75 6.09 5.03 -6.63
C SER A 75 5.82 6.17 -5.64
N PRO A 76 5.65 7.42 -6.10
CA PRO A 76 5.30 8.53 -5.21
C PRO A 76 3.85 8.44 -4.69
N HIS A 77 3.03 7.57 -5.27
CA HIS A 77 1.62 7.39 -4.94
C HIS A 77 1.38 6.34 -3.85
N ILE A 78 2.39 5.49 -3.58
CA ILE A 78 2.31 4.37 -2.65
C ILE A 78 3.21 4.66 -1.45
N GLN A 79 2.65 4.61 -0.25
CA GLN A 79 3.43 4.81 0.97
C GLN A 79 3.77 3.47 1.60
N VAL A 80 5.04 3.10 1.58
CA VAL A 80 5.52 1.83 2.16
C VAL A 80 6.11 2.08 3.55
N TYR A 81 5.53 1.42 4.56
CA TYR A 81 5.99 1.41 5.94
C TYR A 81 6.57 0.04 6.25
N LYS A 82 7.82 0.00 6.72
CA LYS A 82 8.37 -1.21 7.32
C LYS A 82 7.82 -1.34 8.72
N VAL A 83 7.27 -2.50 9.06
CA VAL A 83 6.59 -2.75 10.34
C VAL A 83 7.27 -3.92 11.04
N GLU A 84 8.32 -3.64 11.80
CA GLU A 84 9.04 -4.64 12.60
C GLU A 84 8.45 -4.74 14.01
N ARG A 85 8.01 -3.60 14.56
CA ARG A 85 7.44 -3.45 15.90
C ARG A 85 6.19 -2.59 15.83
N LEU A 86 5.03 -3.23 15.82
CA LEU A 86 3.71 -2.61 15.63
C LEU A 86 3.48 -1.40 16.55
N GLU A 87 3.85 -1.51 17.82
CA GLU A 87 3.58 -0.50 18.85
C GLU A 87 4.37 0.80 18.63
N VAL A 88 5.45 0.75 17.85
CA VAL A 88 6.34 1.88 17.58
C VAL A 88 6.20 2.35 16.14
N ASP A 89 6.21 1.43 15.19
CA ASP A 89 6.26 1.77 13.76
C ASP A 89 4.93 2.33 13.24
N LEU A 90 3.81 1.88 13.82
CA LEU A 90 2.47 2.37 13.47
C LEU A 90 1.95 3.44 14.44
N GLN A 91 2.74 3.76 15.48
CA GLN A 91 2.33 4.72 16.50
C GLN A 91 2.06 6.08 15.86
N ASN A 92 0.90 6.67 16.16
CA ASN A 92 0.47 7.97 15.64
C ASN A 92 0.33 8.07 14.11
N LEU A 93 0.39 6.97 13.36
CA LEU A 93 0.24 6.99 11.90
C LEU A 93 -1.09 7.61 11.47
N VAL A 94 -2.19 7.15 12.08
CA VAL A 94 -3.54 7.66 11.79
C VAL A 94 -3.68 9.14 12.17
N LEU A 95 -3.14 9.53 13.33
CA LEU A 95 -3.16 10.92 13.80
C LEU A 95 -2.37 11.84 12.86
N SER A 96 -1.14 11.47 12.52
CA SER A 96 -0.28 12.25 11.63
C SER A 96 -0.86 12.35 10.21
N GLY A 97 -1.39 11.25 9.67
CA GLY A 97 -2.06 11.22 8.37
C GLY A 97 -3.31 12.10 8.34
N SER A 98 -4.15 12.02 9.38
CA SER A 98 -5.37 12.81 9.50
C SER A 98 -5.06 14.30 9.62
N VAL A 99 -4.09 14.69 10.46
CA VAL A 99 -3.66 16.08 10.59
C VAL A 99 -3.11 16.59 9.26
N LYS A 100 -2.27 15.83 8.56
CA LYS A 100 -1.72 16.25 7.25
C LYS A 100 -2.81 16.47 6.21
N MET A 101 -3.85 15.63 6.19
CA MET A 101 -4.95 15.71 5.24
C MET A 101 -5.91 16.88 5.55
N TYR A 102 -6.30 17.02 6.81
CA TYR A 102 -7.40 17.89 7.21
C TYR A 102 -6.96 19.23 7.81
N ARG A 103 -5.65 19.44 8.10
CA ARG A 103 -5.15 20.71 8.65
C ARG A 103 -5.60 21.94 7.85
N LYS A 104 -5.68 21.82 6.53
CA LYS A 104 -6.14 22.91 5.64
C LYS A 104 -7.61 23.33 5.82
N PHE A 105 -8.40 22.55 6.56
CA PHE A 105 -9.81 22.83 6.86
C PHE A 105 -10.04 23.22 8.33
N LEU A 106 -8.99 23.25 9.16
CA LEU A 106 -9.07 23.59 10.60
C LEU A 106 -8.78 25.09 10.87
N THR A 107 -8.61 25.88 9.82
CA THR A 107 -8.42 27.34 9.80
C THR A 107 -9.43 27.96 8.87
#